data_AF-A0AAD9ZL14-F1
#
_entry.id   AF-A0AAD9ZL14-F1
#
_cell.length_a   1.000
_cell.length_b   1.000
_cell.length_c   1.000
_cell.angle_alpha   90.00
_cell.angle_beta   90.00
_cell.angle_gamma   90.00
#
_symmetry.space_group_name_H-M   'P 1'
#
loop_
_entity.id
_entity.type
_entity.pdbx_description
1 polymer ?
#
loop_
_entity_poly.entity_id
_entity_poly.type
_entity_poly.pdbx_seq_one_letter_code
_entity_poly.pdbx_strand_id
1 'polypeptide(L)'
;MAQQPDEQVVIGEEIDHVRIITLNQPRRLNVISPNVVSLLAQYLEKWEKHDDAKLVIIKGAGRAFSAGGDLKVFYDGRTSKDSCLEVVYRMYWLCHHIHTYKKTQVALVHGISMGGGASLMVPMKFSVVTEKTVFSTPEASIGFHTDCGFSFMHSRLPGHLGEFLALTGARLNGKELVAAGLATHFVPSEKLPEVEKRLISLNTGDENTVKSAIEEFSEEVQIDGESVLNKQSIIDECFSKDTVADIIKSFEAEAGKEGNGWIGPVLKGLKRSSPTGLKITLRSVREGRKQKLAECLKKEFRLTINILRSAISTDVYEGIRALTIDKDNAPKWDPPTHDKVEDEKVDLVFHPFKEELELPIPENDECRWDGKYEKSAYATFK
;
A
#
# COMPACT_ATOMS: atom_id res chain seq x y z
N MET A 1 34.23 -4.08 2.91
CA MET A 1 34.09 -2.83 3.70
C MET A 1 32.62 -2.69 4.04
N ALA A 2 32.27 -2.62 5.33
CA ALA A 2 30.89 -2.31 5.71
C ALA A 2 30.60 -0.86 5.29
N GLN A 3 29.51 -0.65 4.55
CA GLN A 3 29.03 0.70 4.20
C GLN A 3 28.70 1.46 5.49
N GLN A 4 28.98 2.77 5.52
CA GLN A 4 28.65 3.60 6.67
C GLN A 4 27.12 3.59 6.90
N PRO A 5 26.63 3.64 8.16
CA PRO A 5 25.19 3.61 8.46
C PRO A 5 24.37 4.69 7.73
N ASP A 6 24.96 5.86 7.48
CA ASP A 6 24.32 6.97 6.76
C ASP A 6 24.15 6.72 5.25
N GLU A 7 24.80 5.70 4.68
CA GLU A 7 24.67 5.33 3.26
C GLU A 7 23.66 4.19 3.03
N GLN A 8 23.31 3.44 4.06
CA GLN A 8 22.38 2.30 3.95
C GLN A 8 20.93 2.78 3.90
N VAL A 9 20.21 2.37 2.85
CA VAL A 9 18.80 2.75 2.63
C VAL A 9 17.81 2.01 3.53
N VAL A 10 18.24 0.87 4.08
CA VAL A 10 17.56 0.08 5.11
C VAL A 10 18.63 -0.39 6.10
N ILE A 11 18.39 -0.19 7.39
CA ILE A 11 19.25 -0.68 8.48
C ILE A 11 18.55 -1.85 9.15
N GLY A 12 19.24 -2.98 9.26
CA GLY A 12 18.79 -4.13 10.04
C GLY A 12 19.60 -4.30 11.32
N GLU A 13 18.93 -4.33 12.47
CA GLU A 13 19.55 -4.52 13.79
C GLU A 13 19.05 -5.82 14.43
N GLU A 14 19.94 -6.53 15.10
CA GLU A 14 19.63 -7.76 15.82
C GLU A 14 19.93 -7.54 17.31
N ILE A 15 18.88 -7.45 18.12
CA ILE A 15 18.99 -7.19 19.56
C ILE A 15 18.28 -8.33 20.29
N ASP A 16 19.06 -9.21 20.91
CA ASP A 16 18.56 -10.41 21.59
C ASP A 16 17.55 -11.20 20.72
N HIS A 17 16.26 -11.21 21.11
CA HIS A 17 15.18 -11.90 20.42
C HIS A 17 14.41 -11.04 19.40
N VAL A 18 14.77 -9.76 19.28
CA VAL A 18 14.09 -8.77 18.45
C VAL A 18 14.95 -8.43 17.23
N ARG A 19 14.30 -8.23 16.10
CA ARG A 19 14.92 -7.80 14.86
C ARG A 19 14.26 -6.50 14.40
N ILE A 20 15.06 -5.46 14.15
CA ILE A 20 14.55 -4.13 13.82
C ILE A 20 14.97 -3.78 12.40
N ILE A 21 14.00 -3.39 11.59
CA ILE A 21 14.20 -2.81 10.26
C ILE A 21 13.89 -1.33 10.35
N THR A 22 14.88 -0.49 10.05
CA THR A 22 14.69 0.95 9.89
C THR A 22 14.81 1.34 8.43
N LEU A 23 13.72 1.85 7.84
CA LEU A 23 13.77 2.52 6.53
C LEU A 23 14.53 3.84 6.69
N ASN A 24 15.67 3.99 6.03
CA ASN A 24 16.67 5.00 6.36
C ASN A 24 16.96 5.97 5.19
N GLN A 25 15.90 6.52 4.60
CA GLN A 25 16.00 7.60 3.61
C GLN A 25 15.14 8.81 4.01
N PRO A 26 15.35 9.41 5.20
CA PRO A 26 14.47 10.42 5.77
C PRO A 26 14.29 11.66 4.86
N ARG A 27 15.35 12.05 4.14
CA ARG A 27 15.31 13.17 3.18
C ARG A 27 14.39 12.91 1.99
N ARG A 28 14.20 11.64 1.62
CA ARG A 28 13.29 11.20 0.56
C ARG A 28 12.00 10.61 1.13
N LEU A 29 11.68 10.85 2.41
CA LEU A 29 10.49 10.30 3.07
C LEU A 29 10.43 8.76 3.01
N ASN A 30 11.58 8.09 3.08
CA ASN A 30 11.66 6.62 3.13
C ASN A 30 10.94 5.93 1.96
N VAL A 31 11.14 6.44 0.74
CA VAL A 31 10.62 5.83 -0.50
C VAL A 31 11.11 4.40 -0.69
N ILE A 32 10.23 3.55 -1.21
CA ILE A 32 10.52 2.15 -1.52
C ILE A 32 11.15 2.08 -2.91
N SER A 33 12.48 2.11 -2.93
CA SER A 33 13.29 1.88 -4.13
C SER A 33 13.56 0.37 -4.34
N PRO A 34 14.03 -0.06 -5.53
CA PRO A 34 14.42 -1.46 -5.77
C PRO A 34 15.39 -2.03 -4.73
N ASN A 35 16.32 -1.20 -4.24
CA ASN A 35 17.27 -1.61 -3.21
C ASN A 35 16.58 -1.83 -1.85
N VAL A 36 15.62 -0.96 -1.49
CA VAL A 36 14.81 -1.13 -0.27
C VAL A 36 14.02 -2.44 -0.34
N VAL A 37 13.33 -2.73 -1.46
CA VAL A 37 12.59 -3.99 -1.66
C VAL A 37 13.49 -5.20 -1.47
N SER A 38 14.68 -5.15 -2.10
CA SER A 38 15.64 -6.26 -2.05
C SER A 38 16.18 -6.50 -0.63
N LEU A 39 16.52 -5.43 0.10
CA LEU A 39 17.02 -5.53 1.48
C LEU A 39 15.93 -6.00 2.44
N LEU A 40 14.70 -5.49 2.32
CA LEU A 40 13.57 -5.94 3.13
C LEU A 40 13.33 -7.45 2.95
N ALA A 41 13.28 -7.93 1.71
CA ALA A 41 13.12 -9.34 1.42
C ALA A 41 14.25 -10.18 2.02
N GLN A 42 15.51 -9.74 1.90
CA GLN A 42 16.67 -10.44 2.49
C GLN A 42 16.60 -10.53 4.01
N TYR A 43 16.27 -9.42 4.71
CA TYR A 43 16.17 -9.42 6.16
C TYR A 43 15.02 -10.31 6.64
N LEU A 44 13.85 -10.20 6.03
CA LEU A 44 12.69 -11.02 6.38
C LEU A 44 12.94 -12.49 6.09
N GLU A 45 13.53 -12.85 4.95
CA GLU A 45 13.88 -14.24 4.67
C GLU A 45 14.88 -14.80 5.70
N LYS A 46 15.94 -14.03 5.98
CA LYS A 46 16.97 -14.41 6.94
C LYS A 46 16.31 -14.67 8.29
N TRP A 47 15.60 -13.70 8.83
CA TRP A 47 15.10 -13.76 10.20
C TRP A 47 13.94 -14.71 10.37
N GLU A 48 13.11 -14.98 9.36
CA GLU A 48 12.09 -16.03 9.47
C GLU A 48 12.72 -17.41 9.73
N LYS A 49 13.90 -17.68 9.16
CA LYS A 49 14.66 -18.94 9.32
C LYS A 49 15.46 -19.05 10.62
N HIS A 50 15.63 -17.97 11.38
CA HIS A 50 16.43 -17.96 12.62
C HIS A 50 15.58 -18.12 13.87
N ASP A 51 15.66 -19.25 14.58
CA ASP A 51 14.83 -19.53 15.76
C ASP A 51 14.89 -18.46 16.85
N ASP A 52 16.04 -17.78 17.02
CA ASP A 52 16.21 -16.73 18.02
C ASP A 52 15.48 -15.42 17.69
N ALA A 53 15.18 -15.17 16.42
CA ALA A 53 14.35 -14.03 16.04
C ALA A 53 12.89 -14.35 16.39
N LYS A 54 12.34 -13.75 17.44
CA LYS A 54 10.97 -13.96 17.90
C LYS A 54 10.02 -12.85 17.48
N LEU A 55 10.51 -11.61 17.41
CA LEU A 55 9.74 -10.42 17.08
C LEU A 55 10.46 -9.61 15.99
N VAL A 56 9.72 -9.14 15.00
CA VAL A 56 10.23 -8.21 13.97
C VAL A 56 9.54 -6.86 14.11
N ILE A 57 10.32 -5.79 14.18
CA ILE A 57 9.83 -4.41 14.21
C ILE A 57 10.23 -3.74 12.88
N ILE A 58 9.30 -3.06 12.22
CA ILE A 58 9.60 -2.17 11.09
C ILE A 58 9.26 -0.73 11.47
N LYS A 59 10.19 0.19 11.24
CA LYS A 59 10.00 1.62 11.48
C LYS A 59 10.65 2.47 10.38
N GLY A 60 10.29 3.74 10.31
CA GLY A 60 10.92 4.72 9.42
C GLY A 60 11.78 5.71 10.19
N ALA A 61 12.93 6.09 9.63
CA ALA A 61 13.75 7.17 10.16
C ALA A 61 13.12 8.54 9.85
N GLY A 62 13.19 9.46 10.82
CA GLY A 62 12.74 10.84 10.64
C GLY A 62 11.22 11.00 10.62
N ARG A 63 10.71 11.84 9.71
CA ARG A 63 9.32 12.34 9.75
C ARG A 63 8.29 11.49 8.99
N ALA A 64 8.68 10.35 8.46
CA ALA A 64 7.79 9.49 7.67
C ALA A 64 8.09 8.02 7.97
N PHE A 65 7.05 7.19 7.98
CA PHE A 65 7.23 5.75 7.91
C PHE A 65 7.72 5.40 6.50
N SER A 66 6.88 5.65 5.49
CA SER A 66 7.25 5.59 4.07
C SER A 66 6.24 6.33 3.19
N ALA A 67 6.71 7.12 2.24
CA ALA A 67 5.87 7.82 1.26
C ALA A 67 5.48 6.95 0.03
N GLY A 68 5.81 5.66 0.04
CA GLY A 68 5.45 4.75 -1.05
C GLY A 68 6.57 4.46 -2.05
N GLY A 69 6.21 3.88 -3.18
CA GLY A 69 7.15 3.47 -4.23
C GLY A 69 7.92 4.65 -4.84
N ASP A 70 9.15 4.41 -5.27
CA ASP A 70 9.95 5.41 -5.98
C ASP A 70 9.43 5.61 -7.41
N LEU A 71 8.43 6.50 -7.57
CA LEU A 71 7.77 6.76 -8.86
C LEU A 71 8.75 7.17 -9.98
N LYS A 72 9.89 7.77 -9.63
CA LYS A 72 10.92 8.14 -10.61
C LYS A 72 11.53 6.90 -11.27
N VAL A 73 11.64 5.78 -10.57
CA VAL A 73 12.13 4.50 -11.13
C VAL A 73 11.19 4.03 -12.24
N PHE A 74 9.87 4.10 -12.02
CA PHE A 74 8.89 3.73 -13.04
C PHE A 74 8.92 4.69 -14.22
N TYR A 75 8.98 6.00 -13.96
CA TYR A 75 9.02 7.00 -15.02
C TYR A 75 10.26 6.86 -15.90
N ASP A 76 11.45 6.75 -15.31
CA ASP A 76 12.70 6.64 -16.07
C ASP A 76 12.75 5.30 -16.85
N GLY A 77 12.14 4.24 -16.29
CA GLY A 77 12.02 2.93 -16.92
C GLY A 77 11.14 2.87 -18.19
N ARG A 78 10.23 3.84 -18.39
CA ARG A 78 9.27 3.86 -19.52
C ARG A 78 9.86 3.69 -20.91
N THR A 79 11.17 3.93 -21.05
CA THR A 79 11.91 3.87 -22.32
C THR A 79 12.20 2.45 -22.79
N SER A 80 12.07 1.46 -21.91
CA SER A 80 12.27 0.04 -22.24
C SER A 80 11.12 -0.79 -21.72
N LYS A 81 10.62 -1.69 -22.56
CA LYS A 81 9.65 -2.70 -22.12
C LYS A 81 10.23 -3.49 -20.96
N ASP A 82 9.43 -3.72 -19.93
CA ASP A 82 9.75 -4.58 -18.78
C ASP A 82 10.95 -4.13 -17.92
N SER A 83 11.43 -2.89 -18.05
CA SER A 83 12.53 -2.38 -17.22
C SER A 83 12.26 -2.44 -15.71
N CYS A 84 10.99 -2.37 -15.31
CA CYS A 84 10.54 -2.36 -13.92
C CYS A 84 10.00 -3.72 -13.46
N LEU A 85 9.99 -4.73 -14.33
CA LEU A 85 9.42 -6.05 -14.04
C LEU A 85 10.06 -6.71 -12.82
N GLU A 86 11.38 -6.66 -12.70
CA GLU A 86 12.08 -7.27 -11.57
C GLU A 86 11.67 -6.65 -10.23
N VAL A 87 11.67 -5.31 -10.13
CA VAL A 87 11.28 -4.64 -8.88
C VAL A 87 9.81 -4.88 -8.55
N VAL A 88 8.92 -4.85 -9.54
CA VAL A 88 7.49 -5.14 -9.36
C VAL A 88 7.31 -6.56 -8.85
N TYR A 89 7.93 -7.54 -9.51
CA TYR A 89 7.86 -8.94 -9.10
C TYR A 89 8.30 -9.11 -7.64
N ARG A 90 9.46 -8.56 -7.29
CA ARG A 90 10.00 -8.65 -5.92
C ARG A 90 9.10 -7.95 -4.91
N MET A 91 8.49 -6.81 -5.28
CA MET A 91 7.57 -6.08 -4.39
C MET A 91 6.32 -6.91 -4.09
N TYR A 92 5.67 -7.48 -5.11
CA TYR A 92 4.49 -8.33 -4.88
C TYR A 92 4.79 -9.58 -4.06
N TRP A 93 5.97 -10.16 -4.28
CA TRP A 93 6.44 -11.28 -3.49
C TRP A 93 6.70 -10.88 -2.03
N LEU A 94 7.32 -9.72 -1.81
CA LEU A 94 7.48 -9.13 -0.47
C LEU A 94 6.12 -8.88 0.21
N CYS A 95 5.13 -8.32 -0.51
CA CYS A 95 3.78 -8.14 0.02
C CYS A 95 3.17 -9.45 0.50
N HIS A 96 3.28 -10.53 -0.29
CA HIS A 96 2.81 -11.86 0.12
C HIS A 96 3.47 -12.32 1.42
N HIS A 97 4.80 -12.15 1.53
CA HIS A 97 5.54 -12.57 2.71
C HIS A 97 5.21 -11.79 3.97
N ILE A 98 4.95 -10.48 3.86
CA ILE A 98 4.52 -9.69 5.00
C ILE A 98 3.14 -10.15 5.49
N HIS A 99 2.18 -10.37 4.59
CA HIS A 99 0.84 -10.83 4.97
C HIS A 99 0.81 -12.21 5.64
N THR A 100 1.79 -13.06 5.32
CA THR A 100 1.79 -14.46 5.74
C THR A 100 2.97 -14.78 6.66
N TYR A 101 3.67 -13.77 7.17
CA TYR A 101 4.92 -13.92 7.90
C TYR A 101 4.71 -14.78 9.15
N LYS A 102 5.60 -15.74 9.41
CA LYS A 102 5.41 -16.74 10.49
C LYS A 102 5.69 -16.20 11.89
N LYS A 103 6.30 -15.03 11.98
CA LYS A 103 6.72 -14.42 13.25
C LYS A 103 5.94 -13.15 13.48
N THR A 104 5.74 -12.80 14.74
CA THR A 104 5.01 -11.58 15.08
C THR A 104 5.75 -10.35 14.54
N GLN A 105 5.01 -9.53 13.80
CA GLN A 105 5.50 -8.30 13.20
C GLN A 105 4.79 -7.09 13.82
N VAL A 106 5.55 -6.05 14.11
CA VAL A 106 5.07 -4.76 14.60
C VAL A 106 5.56 -3.65 13.67
N ALA A 107 4.65 -2.86 13.10
CA ALA A 107 4.98 -1.60 12.46
C ALA A 107 4.88 -0.45 13.49
N LEU A 108 5.96 0.32 13.67
CA LEU A 108 5.94 1.58 14.41
C LEU A 108 5.81 2.72 13.40
N VAL A 109 4.58 3.18 13.21
CA VAL A 109 4.20 4.06 12.10
C VAL A 109 4.07 5.50 12.59
N HIS A 110 5.16 6.24 12.46
CA HIS A 110 5.20 7.68 12.72
C HIS A 110 5.30 8.47 11.42
N GLY A 111 4.36 9.40 11.19
CA GLY A 111 4.35 10.24 9.99
C GLY A 111 3.67 9.61 8.77
N ILE A 112 4.13 9.98 7.58
CA ILE A 112 3.50 9.57 6.31
C ILE A 112 3.63 8.06 6.10
N SER A 113 2.53 7.40 5.74
CA SER A 113 2.47 6.00 5.31
C SER A 113 1.56 5.87 4.08
N MET A 114 2.11 5.86 2.88
CA MET A 114 1.32 5.92 1.63
C MET A 114 1.69 4.82 0.64
N GLY A 115 0.70 4.37 -0.13
CA GLY A 115 0.86 3.38 -1.20
C GLY A 115 1.64 2.13 -0.77
N GLY A 116 2.70 1.79 -1.50
CA GLY A 116 3.60 0.69 -1.13
C GLY A 116 4.12 0.77 0.31
N GLY A 117 4.30 1.96 0.88
CA GLY A 117 4.67 2.16 2.28
C GLY A 117 3.61 1.65 3.25
N ALA A 118 2.34 1.90 2.93
CA ALA A 118 1.22 1.41 3.71
C ALA A 118 1.08 -0.13 3.63
N SER A 119 1.54 -0.77 2.56
CA SER A 119 1.58 -2.24 2.47
C SER A 119 2.56 -2.89 3.45
N LEU A 120 3.50 -2.11 4.01
CA LEU A 120 4.43 -2.55 5.04
C LEU A 120 3.87 -2.40 6.46
N MET A 121 2.62 -1.96 6.64
CA MET A 121 2.01 -1.84 7.98
C MET A 121 0.63 -2.50 8.07
N VAL A 122 -0.30 -2.22 7.15
CA VAL A 122 -1.70 -2.70 7.25
C VAL A 122 -1.80 -4.22 7.43
N PRO A 123 -1.03 -5.07 6.72
CA PRO A 123 -1.15 -6.51 6.89
C PRO A 123 -0.38 -7.10 8.08
N MET A 124 0.43 -6.29 8.78
CA MET A 124 1.19 -6.79 9.94
C MET A 124 0.28 -7.09 11.12
N LYS A 125 0.73 -8.01 11.99
CA LYS A 125 -0.03 -8.40 13.18
C LYS A 125 -0.33 -7.21 14.08
N PHE A 126 0.64 -6.31 14.26
CA PHE A 126 0.45 -5.06 14.98
C PHE A 126 0.94 -3.87 14.16
N SER A 127 0.15 -2.82 14.15
CA SER A 127 0.49 -1.52 13.57
C SER A 127 0.16 -0.44 14.59
N VAL A 128 1.22 0.16 15.13
CA VAL A 128 1.17 1.22 16.14
C VAL A 128 1.28 2.55 15.41
N VAL A 129 0.19 3.32 15.42
CA VAL A 129 0.11 4.63 14.76
C VAL A 129 0.09 5.76 15.79
N THR A 130 0.45 6.96 15.34
CA THR A 130 0.53 8.16 16.18
C THR A 130 -0.35 9.27 15.65
N GLU A 131 -0.49 10.38 16.38
CA GLU A 131 -1.20 11.57 15.93
C GLU A 131 -0.56 12.24 14.70
N LYS A 132 0.69 11.90 14.38
CA LYS A 132 1.39 12.35 13.18
C LYS A 132 1.17 11.45 11.96
N THR A 133 0.54 10.30 12.15
CA THR A 133 0.34 9.34 11.05
C THR A 133 -0.61 9.94 10.01
N VAL A 134 -0.19 9.92 8.74
CA VAL A 134 -1.02 10.31 7.60
C VAL A 134 -0.98 9.19 6.58
N PHE A 135 -2.09 8.50 6.44
CA PHE A 135 -2.27 7.39 5.52
C PHE A 135 -3.04 7.79 4.26
N SER A 136 -2.68 7.22 3.12
CA SER A 136 -3.44 7.32 1.87
C SER A 136 -2.97 6.27 0.86
N THR A 137 -3.88 5.86 -0.03
CA THR A 137 -3.62 5.02 -1.22
C THR A 137 -4.02 5.81 -2.48
N PRO A 138 -3.20 6.78 -2.93
CA PRO A 138 -3.58 7.75 -3.94
C PRO A 138 -3.32 7.28 -5.39
N GLU A 139 -3.03 6.00 -5.62
CA GLU A 139 -2.51 5.46 -6.89
C GLU A 139 -3.43 5.73 -8.09
N ALA A 140 -4.74 5.63 -7.90
CA ALA A 140 -5.70 5.91 -8.98
C ALA A 140 -5.60 7.35 -9.51
N SER A 141 -5.22 8.30 -8.66
CA SER A 141 -5.09 9.72 -9.04
C SER A 141 -3.91 10.01 -9.96
N ILE A 142 -2.92 9.10 -10.03
CA ILE A 142 -1.74 9.23 -10.88
C ILE A 142 -1.78 8.32 -12.11
N GLY A 143 -2.94 7.75 -12.46
CA GLY A 143 -3.05 6.82 -13.59
C GLY A 143 -2.56 5.41 -13.30
N PHE A 144 -2.39 5.06 -12.03
CA PHE A 144 -2.07 3.71 -11.57
C PHE A 144 -3.31 3.02 -10.98
N HIS A 145 -3.12 1.90 -10.29
CA HIS A 145 -4.21 1.16 -9.64
C HIS A 145 -3.91 0.89 -8.17
N THR A 146 -4.94 0.55 -7.38
CA THR A 146 -4.71 0.03 -6.03
C THR A 146 -3.91 -1.29 -6.10
N ASP A 147 -2.71 -1.27 -5.53
CA ASP A 147 -1.68 -2.28 -5.70
C ASP A 147 -1.16 -2.81 -4.35
N CYS A 148 -0.06 -3.58 -4.34
CA CYS A 148 0.60 -4.07 -3.12
C CYS A 148 -0.32 -4.80 -2.10
N GLY A 149 -1.35 -5.49 -2.59
CA GLY A 149 -2.34 -6.23 -1.80
C GLY A 149 -3.54 -5.39 -1.35
N PHE A 150 -3.62 -4.11 -1.72
CA PHE A 150 -4.72 -3.25 -1.29
C PHE A 150 -6.06 -3.59 -1.94
N SER A 151 -6.12 -4.28 -3.08
CA SER A 151 -7.41 -4.79 -3.57
C SER A 151 -8.00 -5.84 -2.63
N PHE A 152 -7.15 -6.61 -1.91
CA PHE A 152 -7.59 -7.50 -0.85
C PHE A 152 -8.00 -6.72 0.40
N MET A 153 -7.13 -5.85 0.92
CA MET A 153 -7.35 -5.16 2.18
C MET A 153 -8.55 -4.19 2.13
N HIS A 154 -8.64 -3.34 1.09
CA HIS A 154 -9.76 -2.40 0.94
C HIS A 154 -11.10 -3.13 0.80
N SER A 155 -11.15 -4.25 0.09
CA SER A 155 -12.41 -4.94 -0.15
C SER A 155 -13.00 -5.60 1.11
N ARG A 156 -12.26 -5.61 2.21
CA ARG A 156 -12.67 -6.15 3.52
C ARG A 156 -13.05 -5.06 4.51
N LEU A 157 -12.91 -3.79 4.13
CA LEU A 157 -13.39 -2.67 4.95
C LEU A 157 -14.93 -2.64 4.96
N PRO A 158 -15.54 -2.08 6.03
CA PRO A 158 -16.99 -2.00 6.16
C PRO A 158 -17.65 -1.26 4.99
N GLY A 159 -18.80 -1.78 4.55
CA GLY A 159 -19.59 -1.19 3.46
C GLY A 159 -18.74 -0.95 2.21
N HIS A 160 -18.73 0.28 1.74
CA HIS A 160 -17.95 0.76 0.58
C HIS A 160 -16.78 1.68 0.96
N LEU A 161 -16.31 1.64 2.21
CA LEU A 161 -15.17 2.46 2.66
C LEU A 161 -13.90 2.15 1.85
N GLY A 162 -13.68 0.89 1.48
CA GLY A 162 -12.54 0.47 0.67
C GLY A 162 -12.50 1.09 -0.72
N GLU A 163 -13.62 1.07 -1.44
CA GLU A 163 -13.74 1.74 -2.73
C GLU A 163 -13.55 3.25 -2.58
N PHE A 164 -14.12 3.86 -1.52
CA PHE A 164 -13.92 5.28 -1.24
C PHE A 164 -12.45 5.65 -1.07
N LEU A 165 -11.72 4.94 -0.20
CA LEU A 165 -10.30 5.22 0.06
C LEU A 165 -9.46 5.01 -1.22
N ALA A 166 -9.66 3.90 -1.92
CA ALA A 166 -8.89 3.54 -3.11
C ALA A 166 -9.11 4.49 -4.31
N LEU A 167 -10.34 4.96 -4.52
CA LEU A 167 -10.63 5.84 -5.67
C LEU A 167 -10.32 7.32 -5.37
N THR A 168 -10.56 7.77 -4.13
CA THR A 168 -10.41 9.20 -3.80
C THR A 168 -9.01 9.55 -3.30
N GLY A 169 -8.23 8.57 -2.85
CA GLY A 169 -6.97 8.81 -2.14
C GLY A 169 -7.18 9.57 -0.84
N ALA A 170 -8.38 9.52 -0.24
CA ALA A 170 -8.68 10.21 1.00
C ALA A 170 -7.67 9.86 2.08
N ARG A 171 -7.35 10.86 2.90
CA ARG A 171 -6.35 10.72 3.97
C ARG A 171 -7.04 10.29 5.26
N LEU A 172 -6.43 9.35 5.96
CA LEU A 172 -6.79 8.98 7.32
C LEU A 172 -5.64 9.34 8.26
N ASN A 173 -5.97 9.92 9.41
CA ASN A 173 -5.03 10.09 10.50
C ASN A 173 -4.88 8.79 11.33
N GLY A 174 -3.96 8.76 12.30
CA GLY A 174 -3.73 7.58 13.14
C GLY A 174 -4.98 7.05 13.86
N LYS A 175 -5.79 7.94 14.43
CA LYS A 175 -7.03 7.55 15.12
C LYS A 175 -8.04 6.94 14.15
N GLU A 176 -8.22 7.57 12.99
CA GLU A 176 -9.11 7.05 11.94
C GLU A 176 -8.65 5.71 11.38
N LEU A 177 -7.34 5.45 11.30
CA LEU A 177 -6.82 4.15 10.87
C LEU A 177 -7.20 3.02 11.82
N VAL A 178 -7.09 3.25 13.13
CA VAL A 178 -7.50 2.27 14.13
C VAL A 178 -9.02 2.05 14.07
N ALA A 179 -9.79 3.13 14.00
CA ALA A 179 -11.26 3.04 13.88
C ALA A 179 -11.73 2.32 12.61
N ALA A 180 -11.01 2.50 11.48
CA ALA A 180 -11.28 1.82 10.22
C ALA A 180 -10.79 0.36 10.19
N GLY A 181 -10.02 -0.09 11.19
CA GLY A 181 -9.42 -1.42 11.23
C GLY A 181 -8.20 -1.60 10.33
N LEU A 182 -7.55 -0.51 9.91
CA LEU A 182 -6.32 -0.51 9.09
C LEU A 182 -5.05 -0.41 9.95
N ALA A 183 -5.17 -0.03 11.23
CA ALA A 183 -4.12 -0.10 12.23
C ALA A 183 -4.68 -0.74 13.52
N THR A 184 -3.81 -1.21 14.41
CA THR A 184 -4.28 -1.93 15.61
C THR A 184 -4.26 -1.08 16.88
N HIS A 185 -3.26 -0.21 17.05
CA HIS A 185 -3.10 0.59 18.27
C HIS A 185 -2.76 2.04 17.95
N PHE A 186 -3.28 2.95 18.76
CA PHE A 186 -2.89 4.36 18.75
C PHE A 186 -2.06 4.66 20.00
N VAL A 187 -0.88 5.26 19.79
CA VAL A 187 0.03 5.69 20.86
C VAL A 187 0.48 7.13 20.57
N PRO A 188 0.46 8.05 21.56
CA PRO A 188 1.06 9.38 21.40
C PRO A 188 2.52 9.29 20.97
N SER A 189 2.94 10.12 19.99
CA SER A 189 4.30 10.03 19.44
C SER A 189 5.41 10.18 20.48
N GLU A 190 5.17 10.90 21.58
CA GLU A 190 6.11 11.05 22.69
C GLU A 190 6.40 9.74 23.45
N LYS A 191 5.46 8.79 23.47
CA LYS A 191 5.60 7.47 24.11
C LYS A 191 6.16 6.41 23.16
N LEU A 192 6.27 6.70 21.86
CA LEU A 192 6.73 5.73 20.87
C LEU A 192 8.15 5.17 21.16
N PRO A 193 9.13 5.97 21.65
CA PRO A 193 10.42 5.43 22.07
C PRO A 193 10.32 4.43 23.23
N GLU A 194 9.36 4.63 24.14
CA GLU A 194 9.11 3.74 25.28
C GLU A 194 8.49 2.43 24.82
N VAL A 195 7.53 2.48 23.88
CA VAL A 195 6.99 1.29 23.21
C VAL A 195 8.10 0.48 22.55
N GLU A 196 8.97 1.14 21.76
CA GLU A 196 10.08 0.45 21.10
C GLU A 196 10.99 -0.23 22.13
N LYS A 197 11.40 0.48 23.19
CA LYS A 197 12.22 -0.08 24.27
C LYS A 197 11.54 -1.25 24.96
N ARG A 198 10.22 -1.16 25.20
CA ARG A 198 9.42 -2.20 25.84
C ARG A 198 9.32 -3.46 24.97
N LEU A 199 9.18 -3.29 23.66
CA LEU A 199 9.17 -4.39 22.69
C LEU A 199 10.55 -5.05 22.60
N ILE A 200 11.63 -4.25 22.59
CA ILE A 200 13.01 -4.75 22.57
C ILE A 200 13.31 -5.60 23.81
N SER A 201 12.74 -5.27 24.97
CA SER A 201 12.96 -6.06 26.19
C SER A 201 12.20 -7.39 26.24
N LEU A 202 11.35 -7.68 25.24
CA LEU A 202 10.65 -8.96 25.16
C LEU A 202 11.59 -10.08 24.71
N ASN A 203 11.47 -11.23 25.37
CA ASN A 203 12.14 -12.47 24.98
C ASN A 203 11.22 -13.43 24.18
N THR A 204 10.06 -12.95 23.78
CA THR A 204 9.02 -13.74 23.11
C THR A 204 8.36 -12.95 22.00
N GLY A 205 7.86 -13.68 21.00
CA GLY A 205 7.02 -13.18 19.93
C GLY A 205 5.55 -13.55 20.12
N ASP A 206 5.18 -14.09 21.29
CA ASP A 206 3.78 -14.43 21.59
C ASP A 206 2.89 -13.20 21.41
N GLU A 207 1.84 -13.36 20.59
CA GLU A 207 1.02 -12.23 20.15
C GLU A 207 0.31 -11.55 21.33
N ASN A 208 -0.13 -12.30 22.35
CA ASN A 208 -0.81 -11.71 23.51
C ASN A 208 0.17 -10.88 24.35
N THR A 209 1.39 -11.38 24.54
CA THR A 209 2.44 -10.67 25.26
C THR A 209 2.86 -9.39 24.53
N VAL A 210 3.05 -9.45 23.21
CA VAL A 210 3.37 -8.29 22.38
C VAL A 210 2.23 -7.27 22.40
N LYS A 211 0.98 -7.74 22.29
CA LYS A 211 -0.21 -6.89 22.39
C LYS A 211 -0.25 -6.15 23.73
N SER A 212 -0.13 -6.86 24.86
CA SER A 212 -0.15 -6.25 26.19
C SER A 212 0.97 -5.22 26.37
N ALA A 213 2.16 -5.49 25.84
CA ALA A 213 3.29 -4.55 25.87
C ALA A 213 3.02 -3.24 25.10
N ILE A 214 2.23 -3.29 24.02
CA ILE A 214 1.80 -2.09 23.28
C ILE A 214 0.66 -1.37 24.02
N GLU A 215 -0.28 -2.14 24.59
CA GLU A 215 -1.43 -1.62 25.33
C GLU A 215 -1.03 -0.86 26.60
N GLU A 216 0.13 -1.15 27.20
CA GLU A 216 0.75 -0.38 28.30
C GLU A 216 0.84 1.14 27.99
N PHE A 217 0.95 1.51 26.70
CA PHE A 217 1.13 2.89 26.24
C PHE A 217 -0.01 3.41 25.35
N SER A 218 -0.97 2.54 25.03
CA SER A 218 -2.04 2.85 24.07
C SER A 218 -3.10 3.76 24.69
N GLU A 219 -3.74 4.57 23.84
CA GLU A 219 -4.87 5.41 24.23
C GLU A 219 -6.13 4.99 23.49
N GLU A 220 -7.29 5.19 24.14
CA GLU A 220 -8.57 4.99 23.48
C GLU A 220 -8.75 5.97 22.32
N VAL A 221 -9.27 5.44 21.22
CA VAL A 221 -9.45 6.19 19.98
C VAL A 221 -10.82 6.86 19.99
N GLN A 222 -10.80 8.19 19.88
CA GLN A 222 -11.98 9.02 19.65
C GLN A 222 -11.80 9.74 18.32
N ILE A 223 -12.70 9.49 17.36
CA ILE A 223 -12.66 10.12 16.04
C ILE A 223 -13.33 11.50 16.07
N ASP A 224 -12.82 12.41 15.25
CA ASP A 224 -13.39 13.74 15.10
C ASP A 224 -14.80 13.68 14.46
N GLY A 225 -15.70 14.58 14.85
CA GLY A 225 -17.06 14.66 14.27
C GLY A 225 -17.06 14.90 12.76
N GLU A 226 -16.04 15.57 12.24
CA GLU A 226 -15.81 15.82 10.81
C GLU A 226 -15.14 14.65 10.08
N SER A 227 -14.72 13.60 10.80
CA SER A 227 -14.09 12.42 10.20
C SER A 227 -14.93 11.84 9.08
N VAL A 228 -14.25 11.38 8.03
CA VAL A 228 -14.89 10.72 6.88
C VAL A 228 -15.60 9.42 7.29
N LEU A 229 -15.15 8.78 8.38
CA LEU A 229 -15.79 7.59 8.92
C LEU A 229 -17.21 7.87 9.44
N ASN A 230 -17.50 9.11 9.85
CA ASN A 230 -18.86 9.52 10.22
C ASN A 230 -19.76 9.80 9.01
N LYS A 231 -19.23 9.67 7.78
CA LYS A 231 -19.96 9.89 6.53
C LYS A 231 -20.31 8.56 5.82
N GLN A 232 -20.19 7.44 6.54
CA GLN A 232 -20.33 6.08 6.00
C GLN A 232 -21.62 5.86 5.22
N SER A 233 -22.77 6.35 5.70
CA SER A 233 -24.06 6.16 5.00
C SER A 233 -24.08 6.76 3.60
N ILE A 234 -23.54 7.97 3.44
CA ILE A 234 -23.45 8.66 2.16
C ILE A 234 -22.39 8.00 1.26
N ILE A 235 -21.26 7.57 1.85
CA ILE A 235 -20.24 6.81 1.14
C ILE A 235 -20.84 5.53 0.59
N ASP A 236 -21.56 4.77 1.40
CA ASP A 236 -22.21 3.52 1.00
C ASP A 236 -23.24 3.74 -0.10
N GLU A 237 -24.09 4.76 0.04
CA GLU A 237 -25.06 5.12 -0.99
C GLU A 237 -24.39 5.46 -2.32
N CYS A 238 -23.38 6.34 -2.31
CA CYS A 238 -22.72 6.80 -3.53
C CYS A 238 -21.87 5.70 -4.19
N PHE A 239 -21.17 4.89 -3.41
CA PHE A 239 -20.33 3.81 -3.93
C PHE A 239 -21.07 2.49 -4.19
N SER A 240 -22.38 2.43 -3.89
CA SER A 240 -23.26 1.34 -4.34
C SER A 240 -23.47 1.29 -5.85
N LYS A 241 -23.20 2.40 -6.58
CA LYS A 241 -23.41 2.49 -8.03
C LYS A 241 -22.37 1.69 -8.81
N ASP A 242 -22.76 1.10 -9.94
CA ASP A 242 -21.89 0.17 -10.67
C ASP A 242 -20.66 0.82 -11.31
N THR A 243 -20.79 2.07 -11.80
CA THR A 243 -19.71 2.74 -12.56
C THR A 243 -19.16 3.96 -11.84
N VAL A 244 -17.89 4.31 -12.12
CA VAL A 244 -17.27 5.55 -11.61
C VAL A 244 -18.08 6.79 -12.01
N ALA A 245 -18.63 6.81 -13.22
CA ALA A 245 -19.47 7.93 -13.69
C ALA A 245 -20.74 8.08 -12.84
N ASP A 246 -21.39 6.97 -12.48
CA ASP A 246 -22.60 7.01 -11.66
C ASP A 246 -22.29 7.29 -10.18
N ILE A 247 -21.15 6.85 -9.68
CA ILE A 247 -20.63 7.25 -8.36
C ILE A 247 -20.46 8.77 -8.30
N ILE A 248 -19.83 9.38 -9.31
CA ILE A 248 -19.64 10.83 -9.40
C ILE A 248 -21.00 11.56 -9.44
N LYS A 249 -21.94 11.11 -10.28
CA LYS A 249 -23.30 11.69 -10.33
C LYS A 249 -24.02 11.57 -8.98
N SER A 250 -23.84 10.45 -8.28
CA SER A 250 -24.44 10.25 -6.95
C SER A 250 -23.89 11.27 -5.95
N PHE A 251 -22.56 11.49 -5.93
CA PHE A 251 -21.97 12.54 -5.10
C PHE A 251 -22.43 13.95 -5.49
N GLU A 252 -22.58 14.25 -6.78
CA GLU A 252 -23.10 15.54 -7.24
C GLU A 252 -24.51 15.82 -6.72
N ALA A 253 -25.37 14.80 -6.67
CA ALA A 253 -26.72 14.91 -6.10
C ALA A 253 -26.70 15.15 -4.58
N GLU A 254 -25.71 14.61 -3.87
CA GLU A 254 -25.56 14.79 -2.42
C GLU A 254 -24.88 16.11 -2.03
N ALA A 255 -24.06 16.70 -2.91
CA ALA A 255 -23.20 17.85 -2.59
C ALA A 255 -23.98 19.13 -2.22
N GLY A 256 -25.23 19.26 -2.68
CA GLY A 256 -26.09 20.42 -2.39
C GLY A 256 -26.86 20.33 -1.07
N LYS A 257 -26.80 19.20 -0.35
CA LYS A 257 -27.53 19.00 0.90
C LYS A 257 -26.77 19.58 2.10
N GLU A 258 -27.50 20.03 3.11
CA GLU A 258 -26.92 20.57 4.34
C GLU A 258 -26.03 19.52 5.04
N GLY A 259 -24.86 19.93 5.52
CA GLY A 259 -23.88 19.04 6.16
C GLY A 259 -22.93 18.28 5.21
N ASN A 260 -23.12 18.38 3.89
CA ASN A 260 -22.35 17.65 2.87
C ASN A 260 -21.21 18.44 2.21
N GLY A 261 -20.73 19.52 2.85
CA GLY A 261 -19.63 20.35 2.31
C GLY A 261 -18.32 19.59 2.03
N TRP A 262 -18.10 18.45 2.69
CA TRP A 262 -16.94 17.56 2.50
C TRP A 262 -16.90 16.90 1.11
N ILE A 263 -18.04 16.79 0.42
CA ILE A 263 -18.15 16.14 -0.89
C ILE A 263 -17.47 16.95 -1.99
N GLY A 264 -17.47 18.29 -1.91
CA GLY A 264 -16.88 19.16 -2.92
C GLY A 264 -15.40 18.83 -3.22
N PRO A 265 -14.52 18.78 -2.20
CA PRO A 265 -13.14 18.32 -2.35
C PRO A 265 -13.01 16.91 -2.93
N VAL A 266 -13.86 15.96 -2.52
CA VAL A 266 -13.87 14.58 -3.02
C VAL A 266 -14.20 14.53 -4.52
N LEU A 267 -15.27 15.20 -4.93
CA LEU A 267 -15.67 15.32 -6.34
C LEU A 267 -14.57 15.94 -7.19
N LYS A 268 -13.93 17.00 -6.69
CA LYS A 268 -12.80 17.65 -7.38
C LYS A 268 -11.63 16.67 -7.57
N GLY A 269 -11.33 15.85 -6.56
CA GLY A 269 -10.29 14.82 -6.63
C GLY A 269 -10.61 13.74 -7.65
N LEU A 270 -11.82 13.18 -7.61
CA LEU A 270 -12.27 12.15 -8.56
C LEU A 270 -12.23 12.66 -10.01
N LYS A 271 -12.76 13.86 -10.28
CA LYS A 271 -12.78 14.45 -11.63
C LYS A 271 -11.39 14.82 -12.17
N ARG A 272 -10.39 15.01 -11.30
CA ARG A 272 -9.00 15.30 -11.71
C ARG A 272 -8.17 14.02 -11.89
N SER A 273 -8.65 12.88 -11.39
CA SER A 273 -7.92 11.61 -11.45
C SER A 273 -8.03 10.95 -12.83
N SER A 274 -7.14 10.02 -13.14
CA SER A 274 -7.18 9.26 -14.40
C SER A 274 -8.50 8.48 -14.50
N PRO A 275 -9.29 8.67 -15.58
CA PRO A 275 -10.51 7.90 -15.79
C PRO A 275 -10.24 6.39 -15.87
N THR A 276 -9.14 6.00 -16.52
CA THR A 276 -8.69 4.61 -16.67
C THR A 276 -8.29 4.02 -15.32
N GLY A 277 -7.44 4.73 -14.56
CA GLY A 277 -6.98 4.30 -13.22
C GLY A 277 -8.11 4.11 -12.22
N LEU A 278 -9.11 5.02 -12.23
CA LEU A 278 -10.30 4.90 -11.40
C LEU A 278 -11.14 3.66 -11.75
N LYS A 279 -11.35 3.40 -13.06
CA LYS A 279 -12.15 2.25 -13.53
C LYS A 279 -11.48 0.92 -13.18
N ILE A 280 -10.16 0.81 -13.41
CA ILE A 280 -9.37 -0.38 -13.01
C ILE A 280 -9.44 -0.58 -11.50
N THR A 281 -9.26 0.48 -10.72
CA THR A 281 -9.25 0.42 -9.26
C THR A 281 -10.60 -0.06 -8.70
N LEU A 282 -11.72 0.51 -9.19
CA LEU A 282 -13.05 0.12 -8.77
C LEU A 282 -13.31 -1.38 -8.98
N ARG A 283 -12.99 -1.87 -10.19
CA ARG A 283 -13.12 -3.29 -10.53
C ARG A 283 -12.22 -4.15 -9.65
N SER A 284 -10.95 -3.76 -9.49
CA SER A 284 -9.96 -4.51 -8.71
C SER A 284 -10.41 -4.71 -7.25
N VAL A 285 -10.86 -3.65 -6.56
CA VAL A 285 -11.38 -3.73 -5.18
C VAL A 285 -12.62 -4.61 -5.10
N ARG A 286 -13.58 -4.44 -6.02
CA ARG A 286 -14.84 -5.21 -5.99
C ARG A 286 -14.63 -6.70 -6.24
N GLU A 287 -13.78 -7.07 -7.19
CA GLU A 287 -13.38 -8.47 -7.41
C GLU A 287 -12.67 -9.05 -6.18
N GLY A 288 -11.88 -8.22 -5.48
CA GLY A 288 -11.16 -8.59 -4.25
C GLY A 288 -12.05 -9.14 -3.13
N ARG A 289 -13.34 -8.77 -3.10
CA ARG A 289 -14.32 -9.26 -2.11
C ARG A 289 -14.52 -10.78 -2.18
N LYS A 290 -14.32 -11.39 -3.36
CA LYS A 290 -14.52 -12.83 -3.61
C LYS A 290 -13.21 -13.60 -3.77
N GLN A 291 -12.08 -12.92 -3.67
CA GLN A 291 -10.75 -13.48 -3.94
C GLN A 291 -9.96 -13.68 -2.63
N LYS A 292 -9.17 -14.74 -2.56
CA LYS A 292 -8.11 -14.91 -1.56
C LYS A 292 -6.96 -13.94 -1.83
N LEU A 293 -6.07 -13.78 -0.85
CA LEU A 293 -4.90 -12.91 -0.97
C LEU A 293 -4.05 -13.25 -2.21
N ALA A 294 -3.74 -14.53 -2.42
CA ALA A 294 -2.91 -14.98 -3.56
C ALA A 294 -3.54 -14.61 -4.92
N GLU A 295 -4.86 -14.70 -5.04
CA GLU A 295 -5.60 -14.34 -6.25
C GLU A 295 -5.57 -12.81 -6.49
N CYS A 296 -5.71 -12.02 -5.42
CA CYS A 296 -5.59 -10.57 -5.48
C CYS A 296 -4.18 -10.15 -5.91
N LEU A 297 -3.13 -10.73 -5.34
CA LEU A 297 -1.74 -10.39 -5.69
C LEU A 297 -1.39 -10.79 -7.13
N LYS A 298 -1.84 -11.96 -7.61
CA LYS A 298 -1.67 -12.36 -9.02
C LYS A 298 -2.38 -11.39 -9.97
N LYS A 299 -3.64 -11.05 -9.68
CA LYS A 299 -4.41 -10.04 -10.44
C LYS A 299 -3.70 -8.70 -10.46
N GLU A 300 -3.32 -8.18 -9.30
CA GLU A 300 -2.65 -6.89 -9.19
C GLU A 300 -1.29 -6.86 -9.90
N PHE A 301 -0.53 -7.95 -9.85
CA PHE A 301 0.71 -8.08 -10.63
C PHE A 301 0.47 -7.94 -12.14
N ARG A 302 -0.57 -8.58 -12.69
CA ARG A 302 -0.96 -8.42 -14.11
C ARG A 302 -1.30 -6.96 -14.42
N LEU A 303 -2.10 -6.33 -13.57
CA LEU A 303 -2.50 -4.93 -13.71
C LEU A 303 -1.27 -4.03 -13.73
N THR A 304 -0.37 -4.14 -12.75
CA THR A 304 0.86 -3.33 -12.68
C THR A 304 1.70 -3.51 -13.93
N ILE A 305 2.00 -4.74 -14.31
CA ILE A 305 2.86 -5.01 -15.47
C ILE A 305 2.23 -4.49 -16.77
N ASN A 306 0.92 -4.69 -16.97
CA ASN A 306 0.25 -4.19 -18.16
C ASN A 306 0.14 -2.65 -18.18
N ILE A 307 -0.06 -2.00 -17.03
CA ILE A 307 -0.05 -0.53 -16.91
C ILE A 307 1.34 0.03 -17.21
N LEU A 308 2.40 -0.56 -16.66
CA LEU A 308 3.79 -0.17 -16.95
C LEU A 308 4.25 -0.55 -18.36
N ARG A 309 3.57 -1.45 -19.05
CA ARG A 309 3.75 -1.69 -20.50
C ARG A 309 2.96 -0.71 -21.37
N SER A 310 2.17 0.17 -20.76
CA SER A 310 1.19 1.02 -21.43
C SER A 310 0.27 0.25 -22.37
N ALA A 311 -0.17 -0.94 -21.95
CA ALA A 311 -0.97 -1.84 -22.78
C ALA A 311 -2.27 -1.20 -23.28
N ILE A 312 -2.85 -0.26 -22.51
CA ILE A 312 -4.12 0.40 -22.85
C ILE A 312 -4.11 1.92 -22.69
N SER A 313 -3.14 2.48 -21.95
CA SER A 313 -3.01 3.93 -21.70
C SER A 313 -1.60 4.24 -21.18
N THR A 314 -1.14 5.47 -21.40
CA THR A 314 0.10 6.02 -20.84
C THR A 314 -0.13 6.86 -19.58
N ASP A 315 -1.34 6.85 -19.02
CA ASP A 315 -1.74 7.69 -17.89
C ASP A 315 -0.78 7.59 -16.69
N VAL A 316 -0.26 6.40 -16.38
CA VAL A 316 0.72 6.25 -15.27
C VAL A 316 1.93 7.17 -15.44
N TYR A 317 2.46 7.30 -16.66
CA TYR A 317 3.62 8.15 -16.94
C TYR A 317 3.25 9.62 -16.93
N GLU A 318 2.06 9.98 -17.43
CA GLU A 318 1.58 11.35 -17.37
C GLU A 318 1.29 11.80 -15.93
N GLY A 319 0.71 10.93 -15.11
CA GLY A 319 0.46 11.21 -13.70
C GLY A 319 1.75 11.36 -12.91
N ILE A 320 2.74 10.49 -13.14
CA ILE A 320 4.06 10.64 -12.52
C ILE A 320 4.76 11.91 -13.01
N ARG A 321 4.67 12.25 -14.31
CA ARG A 321 5.21 13.50 -14.85
C ARG A 321 4.62 14.70 -14.11
N ALA A 322 3.29 14.81 -14.09
CA ALA A 322 2.58 15.94 -13.53
C ALA A 322 2.79 16.10 -12.01
N LEU A 323 2.87 14.98 -11.27
CA LEU A 323 3.03 14.99 -9.81
C LEU A 323 4.49 15.16 -9.36
N THR A 324 5.43 14.45 -9.99
CA THR A 324 6.78 14.25 -9.45
C THR A 324 7.86 14.91 -10.28
N ILE A 325 7.77 14.84 -11.61
CA ILE A 325 8.83 15.30 -12.53
C ILE A 325 8.71 16.81 -12.75
N ASP A 326 7.60 17.23 -13.36
CA ASP A 326 7.34 18.63 -13.71
C ASP A 326 6.62 19.37 -12.57
N LYS A 327 5.91 18.63 -11.70
CA LYS A 327 5.19 19.14 -10.52
C LYS A 327 4.14 20.22 -10.85
N ASP A 328 3.59 20.20 -12.07
CA ASP A 328 2.56 21.13 -12.51
C ASP A 328 1.17 20.80 -11.95
N ASN A 329 0.97 19.57 -11.42
CA ASN A 329 -0.32 19.05 -10.94
C ASN A 329 -1.45 19.14 -11.99
N ALA A 330 -1.09 19.09 -13.28
CA ALA A 330 -2.01 19.25 -14.41
C ALA A 330 -1.85 18.10 -15.43
N PRO A 331 -2.16 16.86 -15.03
CA PRO A 331 -2.05 15.70 -15.91
C PRO A 331 -3.06 15.77 -17.06
N LYS A 332 -2.64 15.30 -18.24
CA LYS A 332 -3.45 15.21 -19.46
C LYS A 332 -3.79 13.76 -19.77
N TRP A 333 -4.90 13.28 -19.20
CA TRP A 333 -5.31 11.88 -19.32
C TRP A 333 -5.75 11.51 -20.74
N ASP A 334 -5.44 10.27 -21.13
CA ASP A 334 -5.90 9.66 -22.38
C ASP A 334 -6.47 8.24 -22.10
N PRO A 335 -7.79 8.05 -22.22
CA PRO A 335 -8.80 9.05 -22.62
C PRO A 335 -9.12 10.09 -21.52
N PRO A 336 -9.59 11.29 -21.90
CA PRO A 336 -9.77 12.41 -20.95
C PRO A 336 -11.02 12.32 -20.07
N THR A 337 -11.97 11.42 -20.37
CA THR A 337 -13.26 11.33 -19.70
C THR A 337 -13.70 9.87 -19.48
N HIS A 338 -14.51 9.62 -18.45
CA HIS A 338 -14.93 8.27 -18.04
C HIS A 338 -15.72 7.50 -19.10
N ASP A 339 -16.56 8.20 -19.87
CA ASP A 339 -17.39 7.65 -20.94
C ASP A 339 -16.56 7.12 -22.13
N LYS A 340 -15.30 7.56 -22.25
CA LYS A 340 -14.38 7.15 -23.32
C LYS A 340 -13.48 5.97 -22.93
N VAL A 341 -13.55 5.50 -21.68
CA VAL A 341 -12.80 4.32 -21.24
C VAL A 341 -13.59 3.06 -21.62
N GLU A 342 -13.26 2.47 -22.76
CA GLU A 342 -13.87 1.22 -23.26
C GLU A 342 -13.65 0.05 -22.28
N ASP A 343 -14.71 -0.71 -21.98
CA ASP A 343 -14.63 -1.88 -21.09
C ASP A 343 -13.73 -2.97 -21.67
N GLU A 344 -13.77 -3.17 -22.98
CA GLU A 344 -12.97 -4.16 -23.71
C GLU A 344 -11.47 -3.89 -23.56
N LYS A 345 -11.06 -2.61 -23.48
CA LYS A 345 -9.66 -2.25 -23.18
C LYS A 345 -9.32 -2.58 -21.74
N VAL A 346 -10.20 -2.24 -20.79
CA VAL A 346 -9.98 -2.59 -19.38
C VAL A 346 -9.85 -4.10 -19.21
N ASP A 347 -10.65 -4.92 -19.90
CA ASP A 347 -10.54 -6.38 -19.85
C ASP A 347 -9.14 -6.91 -20.21
N LEU A 348 -8.46 -6.27 -21.18
CA LEU A 348 -7.11 -6.68 -21.61
C LEU A 348 -6.09 -6.70 -20.46
N VAL A 349 -6.19 -5.76 -19.52
CA VAL A 349 -5.22 -5.69 -18.41
C VAL A 349 -5.54 -6.68 -17.28
N PHE A 350 -6.78 -7.18 -17.21
CA PHE A 350 -7.23 -8.20 -16.25
C PHE A 350 -7.02 -9.64 -16.73
N HIS A 351 -6.83 -9.84 -18.05
CA HIS A 351 -6.59 -11.17 -18.60
C HIS A 351 -5.39 -11.86 -17.94
N PRO A 352 -5.50 -13.17 -17.65
CA PRO A 352 -4.39 -13.93 -17.09
C PRO A 352 -3.21 -13.93 -18.04
N PHE A 353 -2.01 -13.88 -17.47
CA PHE A 353 -0.81 -14.22 -18.22
C PHE A 353 -0.75 -15.74 -18.44
N LYS A 354 0.15 -16.16 -19.31
CA LYS A 354 0.51 -17.58 -19.39
C LYS A 354 1.04 -18.03 -18.03
N GLU A 355 0.84 -19.29 -17.68
CA GLU A 355 1.15 -19.84 -16.36
C GLU A 355 2.61 -19.57 -15.94
N GLU A 356 3.56 -19.69 -16.87
CA GLU A 356 4.98 -19.43 -16.63
C GLU A 356 5.33 -17.95 -16.39
N LEU A 357 4.42 -17.03 -16.74
CA LEU A 357 4.55 -15.59 -16.58
C LEU A 357 3.69 -15.04 -15.42
N GLU A 358 2.87 -15.88 -14.79
CA GLU A 358 2.15 -15.47 -13.59
C GLU A 358 3.08 -15.26 -12.40
N LEU A 359 2.63 -14.46 -11.43
CA LEU A 359 3.33 -14.34 -10.16
C LEU A 359 3.20 -15.67 -9.39
N PRO A 360 4.30 -16.42 -9.15
CA PRO A 360 4.23 -17.63 -8.37
C PRO A 360 4.08 -17.26 -6.89
N ILE A 361 2.91 -17.56 -6.34
CA ILE A 361 2.63 -17.45 -4.91
C ILE A 361 2.79 -18.85 -4.29
N PRO A 362 3.66 -19.03 -3.29
CA PRO A 362 3.81 -20.32 -2.61
C PRO A 362 2.48 -20.82 -2.05
N GLU A 363 2.15 -22.08 -2.33
CA GLU A 363 0.91 -22.71 -1.85
C GLU A 363 1.08 -23.41 -0.49
N ASN A 364 2.33 -23.66 -0.08
CA ASN A 364 2.66 -24.33 1.16
C ASN A 364 3.91 -23.71 1.82
N ASP A 365 4.13 -24.11 3.06
CA ASP A 365 5.16 -23.57 3.93
C ASP A 365 6.58 -24.06 3.61
N GLU A 366 6.73 -25.21 2.93
CA GLU A 366 8.03 -25.79 2.59
C GLU A 366 8.73 -24.95 1.51
N CYS A 367 7.95 -24.49 0.52
CA CYS A 367 8.44 -23.72 -0.62
C CYS A 367 8.25 -22.21 -0.46
N ARG A 368 8.07 -21.73 0.78
CA ARG A 368 7.72 -20.34 1.09
C ARG A 368 8.64 -19.34 0.39
N TRP A 369 9.95 -19.55 0.45
CA TRP A 369 10.93 -18.64 -0.19
C TRP A 369 11.41 -19.10 -1.57
N ASP A 370 10.72 -20.04 -2.24
CA ASP A 370 11.17 -20.62 -3.51
C ASP A 370 10.74 -19.84 -4.77
N GLY A 371 9.70 -19.01 -4.70
CA GLY A 371 9.22 -18.19 -5.82
C GLY A 371 10.09 -16.99 -6.18
N LYS A 372 11.42 -17.04 -5.93
CA LYS A 372 12.30 -15.89 -6.14
C LYS A 372 12.40 -15.50 -7.60
N TYR A 373 12.60 -14.21 -7.86
CA TYR A 373 12.70 -13.65 -9.21
C TYR A 373 13.73 -14.40 -10.08
N GLU A 374 14.88 -14.74 -9.50
CA GLU A 374 16.00 -15.42 -10.16
C GLU A 374 15.61 -16.80 -10.72
N LYS A 375 14.57 -17.43 -10.16
CA LYS A 375 14.05 -18.73 -10.61
C LYS A 375 12.85 -18.62 -11.54
N SER A 376 12.37 -17.40 -11.81
CA SER A 376 11.20 -17.17 -12.67
C SER A 376 11.57 -17.18 -14.16
N ALA A 377 10.58 -17.40 -15.03
CA ALA A 377 10.77 -17.26 -16.48
C ALA A 377 11.33 -15.87 -16.85
N TYR A 378 10.98 -14.84 -16.06
CA TYR A 378 11.45 -13.47 -16.26
C TYR A 378 12.97 -13.28 -16.15
N ALA A 379 13.64 -14.07 -15.31
CA ALA A 379 15.10 -14.00 -15.18
C ALA A 379 15.83 -14.60 -16.39
N THR A 380 15.16 -15.45 -17.17
CA THR A 380 15.74 -16.14 -18.34
C THR A 380 15.66 -15.33 -19.63
N PHE A 381 14.86 -14.27 -19.68
CA PHE A 381 14.72 -13.39 -20.86
C PHE A 381 15.84 -12.32 -20.99
N LYS A 382 16.94 -12.44 -20.23
CA LYS A 382 18.07 -11.50 -20.25
C LYS A 382 18.99 -11.66 -21.46
#